data_AF-A0A4Y3TND9-F1
#
_entry.id   AF-A0A4Y3TND9-F1
#
_cell.length_a   1.000
_cell.length_b   1.000
_cell.length_c   1.000
_cell.angle_alpha   90.00
_cell.angle_beta   90.00
_cell.angle_gamma   90.00
#
_symmetry.space_group_name_H-M   'P 1'
#
loop_
_entity.id
_entity.type
_entity.pdbx_description
1 polymer ?
#
loop_
_entity_poly.entity_id
_entity_poly.type
_entity_poly.pdbx_seq_one_letter_code
_entity_poly.pdbx_strand_id
1 'polypeptide(L)'
;MMLRDACPADIPRITSIYNHAVAQTTAIWNDTVVDEANRLAWLLERQQAGYPVLVAVTAGDEVAGYATFGPWRAWDGYRHTVEHSVYVHPLAQRQGVGLALMTALIERARVQGKHVMVAGIDAANSGSVALHRQLGFEATGVMKEVGWT
;
A
#
# COMPACT_ATOMS: atom_id res chain seq x y z
N MET A 1 -0.53 -5.91 -18.08
CA MET A 1 -0.94 -5.48 -16.73
C MET A 1 -1.62 -4.14 -16.85
N MET A 2 -2.77 -3.97 -16.21
CA MET A 2 -3.56 -2.74 -16.22
C MET A 2 -3.66 -2.18 -14.80
N LEU A 3 -3.49 -0.86 -14.63
CA LEU A 3 -3.71 -0.18 -13.35
C LEU A 3 -5.05 0.53 -13.39
N ARG A 4 -5.86 0.38 -12.34
CA ARG A 4 -7.14 1.08 -12.19
C ARG A 4 -7.47 1.33 -10.72
N ASP A 5 -8.45 2.19 -10.48
CA ASP A 5 -9.05 2.31 -9.16
C ASP A 5 -9.75 0.99 -8.77
N ALA A 6 -9.62 0.65 -7.50
CA ALA A 6 -10.25 -0.52 -6.92
C ALA A 6 -11.78 -0.31 -6.83
N CYS A 7 -12.53 -1.38 -7.05
CA CYS A 7 -13.96 -1.43 -6.86
C CYS A 7 -14.35 -2.58 -5.91
N PRO A 8 -15.61 -2.66 -5.45
CA PRO A 8 -16.06 -3.72 -4.54
C PRO A 8 -15.78 -5.14 -5.06
N ALA A 9 -15.74 -5.36 -6.38
CA ALA A 9 -15.43 -6.67 -6.96
C ALA A 9 -13.98 -7.13 -6.71
N ASP A 10 -13.06 -6.21 -6.38
CA ASP A 10 -11.66 -6.54 -6.10
C ASP A 10 -11.43 -7.03 -4.65
N ILE A 11 -12.42 -6.84 -3.77
CA ILE A 11 -12.30 -7.09 -2.33
C ILE A 11 -11.87 -8.51 -1.98
N PRO A 12 -12.39 -9.59 -2.60
CA PRO A 12 -11.92 -10.94 -2.29
C PRO A 12 -10.40 -11.08 -2.48
N ARG A 13 -9.87 -10.52 -3.57
CA ARG A 13 -8.43 -10.57 -3.86
C ARG A 13 -7.61 -9.63 -2.98
N ILE A 14 -8.07 -8.41 -2.74
CA ILE A 14 -7.41 -7.47 -1.81
C ILE A 14 -7.31 -8.09 -0.41
N THR A 15 -8.39 -8.72 0.06
CA THR A 15 -8.45 -9.42 1.35
C THR A 15 -7.45 -10.55 1.42
N SER A 16 -7.39 -11.39 0.38
CA SER A 16 -6.40 -12.47 0.29
C SER A 16 -4.96 -11.96 0.35
N ILE A 17 -4.63 -10.91 -0.41
CA ILE A 17 -3.29 -10.31 -0.41
C ILE A 17 -2.96 -9.70 0.96
N TYR A 18 -3.90 -8.98 1.57
CA TYR A 18 -3.75 -8.40 2.90
C TYR A 18 -3.49 -9.48 3.97
N ASN A 19 -4.33 -10.51 4.01
CA ASN A 19 -4.21 -11.58 4.98
C ASN A 19 -2.94 -12.42 4.79
N HIS A 20 -2.48 -12.59 3.55
CA HIS A 20 -1.17 -13.19 3.31
C HIS A 20 -0.05 -12.35 3.91
N ALA A 21 -0.08 -11.03 3.71
CA ALA A 21 0.93 -10.13 4.28
C ALA A 21 0.91 -10.13 5.81
N VAL A 22 -0.27 -10.14 6.43
CA VAL A 22 -0.45 -10.33 7.89
C VAL A 22 0.16 -11.65 8.36
N ALA A 23 -0.18 -12.76 7.70
CA ALA A 23 0.17 -14.08 8.21
C ALA A 23 1.64 -14.48 7.95
N GLN A 24 2.29 -13.89 6.94
CA GLN A 24 3.56 -14.42 6.40
C GLN A 24 4.67 -13.37 6.31
N THR A 25 4.41 -12.10 6.64
CA THR A 25 5.39 -11.03 6.47
C THR A 25 5.33 -10.03 7.61
N THR A 26 6.37 -9.21 7.73
CA THR A 26 6.39 -8.03 8.61
C THR A 26 5.93 -6.76 7.87
N ALA A 27 5.26 -6.89 6.73
CA ALA A 27 4.75 -5.74 5.98
C ALA A 27 3.45 -5.16 6.60
N ILE A 28 2.72 -5.98 7.37
CA ILE A 28 1.52 -5.56 8.10
C ILE A 28 1.66 -6.07 9.52
N TRP A 29 1.77 -5.15 10.48
CA TRP A 29 1.95 -5.49 11.89
C TRP A 29 0.61 -5.62 12.59
N ASN A 30 -0.20 -6.57 12.12
CA ASN A 30 -1.44 -7.00 12.74
C ASN A 30 -1.39 -8.51 12.89
N ASP A 31 -1.79 -9.05 14.04
CA ASP A 31 -1.75 -10.51 14.28
C ASP A 31 -2.99 -11.23 13.75
N THR A 32 -4.05 -10.47 13.44
CA THR A 32 -5.38 -11.04 13.11
C THR A 32 -5.73 -10.77 11.65
N VAL A 33 -6.04 -11.84 10.93
CA VAL A 33 -6.61 -11.76 9.57
C VAL A 33 -8.00 -11.13 9.61
N VAL A 34 -8.41 -10.54 8.50
CA VAL A 34 -9.70 -9.85 8.36
C VAL A 34 -10.59 -10.53 7.32
N ASP A 35 -11.89 -10.31 7.43
CA ASP A 35 -12.86 -10.76 6.42
C ASP A 35 -13.04 -9.72 5.30
N GLU A 36 -13.82 -10.11 4.28
CA GLU A 36 -14.12 -9.25 3.14
C GLU A 36 -14.97 -8.03 3.54
N ALA A 37 -15.85 -8.15 4.53
CA ALA A 37 -16.66 -7.05 5.02
C ALA A 37 -15.79 -5.92 5.60
N ASN A 38 -14.77 -6.29 6.38
CA ASN A 38 -13.78 -5.37 6.91
C ASN A 38 -13.00 -4.65 5.79
N ARG A 39 -12.57 -5.37 4.77
CA ARG A 39 -11.82 -4.76 3.64
C ARG A 39 -12.71 -3.92 2.74
N LEU A 40 -13.98 -4.27 2.58
CA LEU A 40 -14.96 -3.44 1.89
C LEU A 40 -15.19 -2.12 2.63
N ALA A 41 -15.39 -2.16 3.95
CA ALA A 41 -15.52 -0.96 4.78
C ALA A 41 -14.28 -0.05 4.64
N TRP A 42 -13.09 -0.64 4.75
CA TRP A 42 -11.82 0.07 4.54
C TRP A 42 -11.71 0.75 3.17
N LEU A 43 -12.11 0.06 2.08
CA LEU A 43 -12.09 0.62 0.74
C LEU A 43 -13.01 1.84 0.64
N LEU A 44 -14.24 1.71 1.14
CA LEU A 44 -15.25 2.76 1.10
C LEU A 44 -14.82 3.98 1.94
N GLU A 45 -14.30 3.77 3.14
CA GLU A 45 -13.78 4.84 4.00
C GLU A 45 -12.63 5.60 3.32
N ARG A 46 -11.69 4.89 2.70
CA ARG A 46 -10.59 5.50 1.94
C ARG A 46 -11.10 6.37 0.80
N GLN A 47 -12.00 5.82 -0.01
CA GLN A 47 -12.57 6.53 -1.16
C GLN A 47 -13.41 7.73 -0.73
N GLN A 48 -14.21 7.60 0.32
CA GLN A 48 -15.00 8.69 0.88
C GLN A 48 -14.11 9.84 1.40
N ALA A 49 -12.95 9.50 1.97
CA ALA A 49 -11.95 10.47 2.40
C ALA A 49 -11.11 11.06 1.23
N GLY A 50 -11.41 10.68 -0.02
CA GLY A 50 -10.71 11.15 -1.22
C GLY A 50 -9.37 10.48 -1.49
N TYR A 51 -9.03 9.41 -0.77
CA TYR A 51 -7.78 8.68 -0.93
C TYR A 51 -7.90 7.58 -1.99
N PRO A 52 -6.92 7.46 -2.90
CA PRO A 52 -6.96 6.43 -3.93
C PRO A 52 -6.68 5.05 -3.34
N VAL A 53 -7.35 4.05 -3.90
CA VAL A 53 -6.96 2.64 -3.77
C VAL A 53 -6.79 2.12 -5.18
N LEU A 54 -5.56 1.81 -5.55
CA LEU A 54 -5.19 1.33 -6.88
C LEU A 54 -5.00 -0.17 -6.85
N VAL A 55 -5.44 -0.86 -7.89
CA VAL A 55 -5.15 -2.27 -8.14
C VAL A 55 -4.35 -2.44 -9.43
N ALA A 56 -3.46 -3.42 -9.43
CA ALA A 56 -2.79 -3.91 -10.62
C ALA A 56 -3.44 -5.22 -11.04
N VAL A 57 -3.99 -5.24 -12.25
CA VAL A 57 -4.75 -6.37 -12.79
C VAL A 57 -3.94 -7.07 -13.89
N THR A 58 -3.86 -8.39 -13.81
CA THR A 58 -3.21 -9.24 -14.83
C THR A 58 -4.06 -9.31 -16.11
N ALA A 59 -3.53 -9.97 -17.15
CA ALA A 59 -4.31 -10.19 -18.39
C ALA A 59 -5.51 -11.14 -18.18
N GLY A 60 -5.50 -11.96 -17.13
CA GLY A 60 -6.61 -12.85 -16.77
C GLY A 60 -7.65 -12.20 -15.85
N ASP A 61 -7.67 -10.87 -15.75
CA ASP A 61 -8.55 -10.09 -14.87
C ASP A 61 -8.37 -10.33 -13.36
N GLU A 62 -7.20 -10.83 -12.97
CA GLU A 62 -6.88 -11.10 -11.57
C GLU A 62 -6.06 -9.97 -10.94
N VAL A 63 -6.41 -9.56 -9.72
CA VAL A 63 -5.67 -8.56 -8.95
C VAL A 63 -4.34 -9.16 -8.47
N ALA A 64 -3.24 -8.63 -9.00
CA ALA A 64 -1.87 -9.00 -8.69
C ALA A 64 -1.27 -8.22 -7.50
N GLY A 65 -1.88 -7.10 -7.13
CA GLY A 65 -1.41 -6.22 -6.08
C GLY A 65 -2.28 -4.98 -5.96
N TYR A 66 -2.14 -4.27 -4.85
CA TYR A 66 -2.84 -3.01 -4.62
C TYR A 66 -1.95 -2.02 -3.85
N ALA A 67 -2.26 -0.74 -3.98
CA ALA A 67 -1.57 0.33 -3.27
C ALA A 67 -2.53 1.45 -2.89
N THR A 68 -2.25 2.13 -1.78
CA THR A 68 -3.07 3.24 -1.28
C THR A 68 -2.21 4.18 -0.45
N PHE A 69 -2.74 5.37 -0.15
CA PHE A 69 -2.22 6.21 0.93
C PHE A 69 -3.33 6.76 1.81
N GLY A 70 -2.95 7.23 2.99
CA GLY A 70 -3.83 7.86 3.96
C GLY A 70 -3.16 9.02 4.68
N PRO A 71 -3.85 9.67 5.63
CA PRO A 71 -3.21 10.68 6.45
C PRO A 71 -2.08 10.03 7.24
N TRP A 72 -0.92 10.69 7.32
CA TRP A 72 0.20 10.18 8.12
C TRP A 72 -0.05 10.34 9.62
N ARG A 73 -0.53 11.51 10.04
CA ARG A 73 -0.68 11.90 11.43
C ARG A 73 -1.89 12.82 11.58
N ALA A 74 -2.71 12.61 12.61
CA ALA A 74 -4.02 13.26 12.79
C ALA A 74 -3.95 14.69 13.35
N TRP A 75 -3.06 15.54 12.82
CA TRP A 75 -2.96 16.95 13.17
C TRP A 75 -2.86 17.80 11.91
N ASP A 76 -3.47 18.98 11.92
CA ASP A 76 -3.61 19.86 10.74
C ASP A 76 -2.27 20.24 10.09
N GLY A 77 -1.18 20.28 10.88
CA GLY A 77 0.17 20.50 10.39
C GLY A 77 0.65 19.45 9.38
N TYR A 78 0.09 18.24 9.43
CA TYR A 78 0.45 17.12 8.56
C TYR A 78 -0.52 16.90 7.39
N ARG A 79 -1.46 17.81 7.13
CA ARG A 79 -2.49 17.67 6.07
C ARG A 79 -1.94 17.42 4.64
N HIS A 80 -0.70 17.85 4.39
CA HIS A 80 0.00 17.64 3.11
C HIS A 80 0.93 16.41 3.11
N THR A 81 1.00 15.67 4.22
CA THR A 81 1.81 14.46 4.36
C THR A 81 0.89 13.24 4.42
N VAL A 82 1.19 12.25 3.60
CA VAL A 82 0.47 10.97 3.56
C VAL A 82 1.40 9.82 3.87
N GLU A 83 0.86 8.75 4.45
CA GLU A 83 1.56 7.47 4.56
C GLU A 83 0.97 6.50 3.55
N HIS A 84 1.84 5.83 2.79
CA HIS A 84 1.42 4.89 1.76
C HIS A 84 1.75 3.45 2.10
N SER A 85 1.06 2.54 1.42
CA SER A 85 1.35 1.11 1.45
C SER A 85 1.16 0.51 0.06
N VAL A 86 1.93 -0.54 -0.22
CA VAL A 86 1.85 -1.32 -1.45
C VAL A 86 2.03 -2.79 -1.12
N TYR A 87 1.11 -3.63 -1.60
CA TYR A 87 1.15 -5.07 -1.38
C TYR A 87 1.01 -5.79 -2.72
N VAL A 88 1.87 -6.78 -2.93
CA VAL A 88 1.93 -7.56 -4.17
C VAL A 88 1.71 -9.01 -3.82
N HIS A 89 0.81 -9.66 -4.54
CA HIS A 89 0.55 -11.09 -4.42
C HIS A 89 1.87 -11.88 -4.59
N PRO A 90 2.14 -12.92 -3.78
CA PRO A 90 3.42 -13.65 -3.81
C PRO A 90 3.83 -14.13 -5.21
N LEU A 91 2.88 -14.68 -5.96
CA LEU A 91 3.09 -15.16 -7.33
C LEU A 91 3.34 -14.05 -8.37
N ALA A 92 3.15 -12.78 -8.00
CA ALA A 92 3.33 -11.62 -8.85
C ALA A 92 4.53 -10.75 -8.42
N GLN A 93 5.28 -11.17 -7.39
CA GLN A 93 6.47 -10.45 -6.93
C GLN A 93 7.59 -10.48 -7.98
N ARG A 94 8.44 -9.45 -7.96
CA ARG A 94 9.57 -9.27 -8.89
C ARG A 94 9.19 -9.20 -10.38
N GLN A 95 7.91 -9.00 -10.69
CA GLN A 95 7.41 -8.81 -12.07
C GLN A 95 7.06 -7.34 -12.38
N GLY A 96 7.59 -6.39 -11.58
CA GLY A 96 7.36 -4.95 -11.77
C GLY A 96 6.02 -4.41 -11.23
N VAL A 97 5.16 -5.26 -10.64
CA VAL A 97 3.85 -4.86 -10.09
C VAL A 97 3.97 -3.75 -9.05
N GLY A 98 4.85 -3.93 -8.06
CA GLY A 98 5.06 -2.93 -6.99
C GLY A 98 5.57 -1.59 -7.53
N LEU A 99 6.48 -1.62 -8.51
CA LEU A 99 7.01 -0.42 -9.15
C LEU A 99 5.90 0.33 -9.92
N ALA A 100 5.08 -0.38 -10.68
CA ALA A 100 3.99 0.21 -11.43
C ALA A 100 2.93 0.85 -10.51
N LEU A 101 2.52 0.14 -9.46
CA LEU A 101 1.58 0.64 -8.46
C LEU A 101 2.11 1.89 -7.75
N MET A 102 3.35 1.85 -7.28
CA MET A 102 3.96 2.98 -6.58
C MET A 102 4.14 4.19 -7.48
N THR A 103 4.57 4.00 -8.73
CA THR A 103 4.70 5.09 -9.70
C THR A 103 3.36 5.79 -9.91
N ALA A 104 2.29 5.03 -10.15
CA ALA A 104 0.94 5.59 -10.30
C ALA A 104 0.44 6.26 -9.02
N LEU A 105 0.73 5.69 -7.85
CA LEU A 105 0.31 6.23 -6.57
C LEU A 105 0.99 7.57 -6.26
N ILE A 106 2.28 7.72 -6.57
CA ILE A 106 3.03 8.98 -6.44
C ILE A 106 2.41 10.06 -7.33
N GLU A 107 2.05 9.73 -8.57
CA GLU A 107 1.35 10.68 -9.47
C GLU A 107 0.00 11.11 -8.90
N ARG A 108 -0.79 10.18 -8.34
CA ARG A 108 -2.05 10.53 -7.65
C ARG A 108 -1.81 11.46 -6.46
N ALA A 109 -0.76 11.23 -5.68
CA ALA A 109 -0.40 12.09 -4.55
C ALA A 109 -0.03 13.51 -5.01
N ARG A 110 0.74 13.64 -6.10
CA ARG A 110 1.09 14.93 -6.72
C ARG A 110 -0.14 15.68 -7.20
N VAL A 111 -1.04 15.02 -7.94
CA VAL A 111 -2.29 15.61 -8.42
C VAL A 111 -3.18 16.07 -7.27
N GLN A 112 -3.19 15.34 -6.14
CA GLN A 112 -3.91 15.73 -4.92
C GLN A 112 -3.19 16.78 -4.07
N GLY A 113 -2.07 17.35 -4.54
CA GLY A 113 -1.33 18.39 -3.82
C GLY A 113 -0.68 17.90 -2.52
N LYS A 114 -0.36 16.61 -2.42
CA LYS A 114 0.43 16.07 -1.31
C LYS A 114 1.90 16.46 -1.49
N HIS A 115 2.51 16.90 -0.40
CA HIS A 115 3.89 17.38 -0.38
C HIS A 115 4.87 16.26 -0.04
N VAL A 116 4.51 15.37 0.90
CA VAL A 116 5.36 14.28 1.38
C VAL A 116 4.59 12.96 1.39
N MET A 117 5.22 11.90 0.92
CA MET A 117 4.78 10.52 1.12
C MET A 117 5.76 9.82 2.05
N VAL A 118 5.24 9.19 3.10
CA VAL A 118 6.01 8.44 4.10
C VAL A 118 5.78 6.95 3.88
N ALA A 119 6.86 6.16 3.95
CA ALA A 119 6.80 4.70 3.95
C ALA A 119 7.33 4.16 5.28
N GLY A 120 6.48 3.49 6.06
CA GLY A 120 6.93 2.61 7.13
C GLY A 120 7.40 1.29 6.54
N ILE A 121 8.67 0.92 6.75
CA ILE A 121 9.24 -0.31 6.20
C ILE A 121 10.05 -1.00 7.30
N ASP A 122 9.85 -2.31 7.47
CA ASP A 122 10.79 -3.14 8.21
C ASP A 122 12.19 -3.00 7.59
N ALA A 123 13.16 -2.58 8.39
CA ALA A 123 14.53 -2.35 7.96
C ALA A 123 15.20 -3.60 7.34
N ALA A 124 14.75 -4.81 7.69
CA ALA A 124 15.25 -6.06 7.10
C ALA A 124 14.65 -6.34 5.70
N ASN A 125 13.57 -5.66 5.30
CA ASN A 125 12.93 -5.84 4.00
C ASN A 125 13.70 -5.12 2.88
N SER A 126 14.83 -5.70 2.49
CA SER A 126 15.72 -5.17 1.45
C SER A 126 15.02 -4.93 0.11
N GLY A 127 14.03 -5.75 -0.25
CA GLY A 127 13.25 -5.59 -1.48
C GLY A 127 12.40 -4.32 -1.48
N SER A 128 11.68 -4.06 -0.39
CA SER A 128 10.91 -2.83 -0.23
C SER A 128 11.82 -1.60 -0.14
N VAL A 129 12.92 -1.69 0.61
CA VAL A 129 13.91 -0.60 0.70
C VAL A 129 14.49 -0.26 -0.69
N ALA A 130 14.86 -1.25 -1.48
CA ALA A 130 15.39 -1.05 -2.83
C ALA A 130 14.36 -0.40 -3.77
N LEU A 131 13.10 -0.86 -3.73
CA LEU A 131 12.00 -0.28 -4.49
C LEU A 131 11.82 1.22 -4.18
N HIS A 132 11.78 1.57 -2.89
CA HIS A 132 11.59 2.96 -2.47
C HIS A 132 12.77 3.84 -2.88
N ARG A 133 14.01 3.38 -2.70
CA ARG A 133 15.20 4.10 -3.18
C ARG A 133 15.19 4.32 -4.69
N GLN A 134 14.79 3.32 -5.48
CA GLN A 134 14.67 3.45 -6.94
C GLN A 134 13.66 4.54 -7.34
N LEU A 135 12.61 4.75 -6.53
CA LEU A 135 11.59 5.78 -6.75
C LEU A 135 11.96 7.15 -6.17
N GLY A 136 13.18 7.31 -5.65
CA GLY A 136 13.67 8.57 -5.10
C GLY A 136 13.26 8.85 -3.66
N PHE A 137 12.78 7.84 -2.92
CA PHE A 137 12.58 7.98 -1.47
C PHE A 137 13.92 7.99 -0.74
N GLU A 138 14.00 8.83 0.29
CA GLU A 138 15.15 8.94 1.18
C GLU A 138 14.86 8.32 2.55
N ALA A 139 15.85 7.67 3.14
CA ALA A 139 15.73 7.13 4.49
C ALA A 139 15.94 8.25 5.52
N THR A 140 14.91 8.61 6.28
CA THR A 140 14.96 9.72 7.25
C THR A 140 15.20 9.27 8.69
N GLY A 141 15.04 7.98 9.00
CA GLY A 141 15.28 7.45 10.33
C GLY A 141 15.04 5.94 10.43
N VAL A 142 15.58 5.33 11.48
CA VAL A 142 15.32 3.94 11.86
C VAL A 142 14.95 3.92 13.34
N MET A 143 13.72 3.53 13.64
CA MET A 143 13.26 3.36 15.01
C MET A 143 13.40 1.88 15.38
N LYS A 144 14.36 1.57 16.26
CA LYS A 144 14.62 0.19 16.69
C LYS A 144 13.55 -0.26 17.67
N GLU A 145 13.13 -1.53 17.56
CA GLU A 145 12.30 -2.22 18.56
C GLU A 145 10.96 -1.55 18.86
N VAL A 146 10.39 -0.81 17.89
CA VAL A 146 9.11 -0.09 18.07
C VAL A 146 7.87 -0.99 17.97
N GLY A 147 8.06 -2.27 17.77
CA GLY A 147 6.98 -3.25 17.95
C GLY A 147 7.47 -4.67 17.79
N TRP A 148 6.51 -5.55 18.03
CA TRP A 148 6.72 -6.95 18.36
C TRP A 148 5.46 -7.69 17.95
N THR A 149 5.62 -8.81 17.24
CA THR A 149 4.55 -9.73 16.82
C THR A 149 4.99 -11.16 17.11
#